data_AF-A0A8T1UYX2-F1
#
_entry.id   AF-A0A8T1UYX2-F1
#
_cell.length_a   1.000
_cell.length_b   1.000
_cell.length_c   1.000
_cell.angle_alpha   90.00
_cell.angle_beta   90.00
_cell.angle_gamma   90.00
#
_symmetry.space_group_name_H-M   'P 1'
#
loop_
_entity.id
_entity.type
_entity.pdbx_description
1 polymer ?
#
loop_
_entity_poly.entity_id
_entity_poly.type
_entity_poly.pdbx_seq_one_letter_code
_entity_poly.pdbx_strand_id
1 'polypeptide(L)'
;MAHSPAEIEERWGFLAPWCELLNRRLEYENFSYDLDVWDRRKYSIGLKLEDEELETNLASLERVREALALLAAVAHVDHAAAKYLLDKY
;
A
#
# COMPACT_ATOMS: atom_id res chain seq x y z
N MET A 1 -17.81 8.29 1.85
CA MET A 1 -18.92 7.41 1.46
C MET A 1 -18.48 6.00 1.80
N ALA A 2 -19.27 5.24 2.55
CA ALA A 2 -18.91 3.85 2.87
C ALA A 2 -19.30 3.00 1.66
N HIS A 3 -18.30 2.57 0.87
CA HIS A 3 -18.51 1.62 -0.21
C HIS A 3 -18.70 0.22 0.38
N SER A 4 -19.65 -0.53 -0.14
CA SER A 4 -19.79 -1.94 0.20
C SER A 4 -18.60 -2.75 -0.37
N PRO A 5 -18.23 -3.88 0.25
CA PRO A 5 -17.12 -4.71 -0.24
C PRO A 5 -17.28 -5.14 -1.71
N ALA A 6 -18.51 -5.38 -2.15
CA ALA A 6 -18.83 -5.75 -3.53
C ALA A 6 -18.59 -4.60 -4.52
N GLU A 7 -18.95 -3.37 -4.16
CA GLU A 7 -18.69 -2.19 -4.99
C GLU A 7 -17.20 -1.85 -5.08
N ILE A 8 -16.44 -2.08 -4.01
CA ILE A 8 -14.98 -1.92 -4.04
C ILE A 8 -14.36 -2.96 -4.97
N GLU A 9 -14.85 -4.21 -4.92
CA GLU A 9 -14.37 -5.28 -5.79
C GLU A 9 -14.66 -5.00 -7.28
N GLU A 10 -15.87 -4.53 -7.59
CA GLU A 10 -16.25 -4.19 -8.97
C GLU A 10 -15.39 -3.04 -9.52
N ARG A 11 -15.09 -2.04 -8.69
CA ARG A 11 -14.37 -0.83 -9.13
C ARG A 11 -12.86 -0.97 -9.09
N TRP A 12 -12.32 -1.70 -8.12
CA TRP A 12 -10.89 -1.72 -7.81
C TRP A 12 -10.30 -3.14 -7.72
N GLY A 13 -11.11 -4.19 -7.86
CA GLY A 13 -10.65 -5.58 -7.78
C GLY A 13 -9.60 -5.94 -8.84
N PHE A 14 -9.54 -5.20 -9.94
CA PHE A 14 -8.47 -5.36 -10.94
C PHE A 14 -7.06 -5.09 -10.37
N LEU A 15 -6.94 -4.36 -9.26
CA LEU A 15 -5.65 -4.09 -8.60
C LEU A 15 -5.15 -5.23 -7.70
N ALA A 16 -5.91 -6.32 -7.56
CA ALA A 16 -5.55 -7.46 -6.73
C ALA A 16 -4.11 -7.97 -6.96
N PRO A 17 -3.62 -8.17 -8.21
CA PRO A 17 -2.25 -8.66 -8.43
C PRO A 17 -1.16 -7.73 -7.89
N TRP A 18 -1.41 -6.41 -7.87
CA TRP A 18 -0.48 -5.43 -7.31
C TRP A 18 -0.56 -5.38 -5.79
N CYS A 19 -1.74 -5.62 -5.21
CA CYS A 19 -1.91 -5.68 -3.76
C CYS A 19 -1.25 -6.95 -3.18
N GLU A 20 -1.44 -8.11 -3.83
CA GLU A 20 -0.77 -9.36 -3.45
C GLU A 20 0.76 -9.25 -3.48
N LEU A 21 1.29 -8.51 -4.47
CA LEU A 21 2.74 -8.23 -4.56
C LEU A 21 3.25 -7.43 -3.35
N LEU A 22 2.40 -6.55 -2.82
CA LEU A 22 2.73 -5.64 -1.72
C LEU A 22 2.46 -6.25 -0.33
N ASN A 23 1.44 -7.09 -0.17
CA ASN A 23 0.96 -7.56 1.14
C ASN A 23 2.03 -8.33 1.96
N ARG A 24 3.02 -8.91 1.28
CA ARG A 24 4.15 -9.58 1.96
C ARG A 24 5.31 -8.66 2.31
N ARG A 25 5.28 -7.41 1.83
CA ARG A 25 6.39 -6.45 1.88
C ARG A 25 6.03 -5.19 2.67
N LEU A 26 4.74 -4.90 2.85
CA LEU A 26 4.30 -3.73 3.58
C LEU A 26 4.25 -4.04 5.08
N GLU A 27 5.19 -3.45 5.82
CA GLU A 27 5.18 -3.47 7.28
C GLU A 27 4.59 -2.15 7.78
N TYR A 28 3.62 -2.26 8.68
CA TYR A 28 2.98 -1.09 9.28
C TYR A 28 3.82 -0.59 10.45
N GLU A 29 4.64 0.43 10.21
CA GLU A 29 5.44 1.04 11.26
C GLU A 29 4.68 2.19 11.92
N ASN A 30 4.46 2.05 13.23
CA ASN A 30 4.00 3.15 14.07
C ASN A 30 5.21 3.99 14.47
N PHE A 31 5.59 5.00 13.67
CA PHE A 31 6.51 6.01 14.17
C PHE A 31 5.77 6.95 15.12
N SER A 32 6.09 6.86 16.42
CA SER A 32 5.85 7.97 17.34
C SER A 32 7.12 8.83 17.39
N TYR A 33 7.35 9.66 16.37
CA TYR A 33 8.27 10.78 16.58
C TYR A 33 7.54 11.87 17.35
N ASP A 34 8.04 12.11 18.56
CA ASP A 34 7.59 13.14 19.50
C ASP A 34 8.10 14.52 19.06
N LEU A 35 7.66 14.98 17.89
CA LEU A 35 8.00 16.29 17.32
C LEU A 35 6.73 17.02 16.87
N ASP A 36 5.86 17.30 17.85
CA ASP A 36 5.29 18.60 18.19
C ASP A 36 4.85 19.64 17.12
N VAL A 37 4.56 19.27 15.86
CA VAL A 37 4.04 20.30 14.90
C VAL A 37 2.80 19.88 14.10
N TRP A 38 2.47 18.59 13.97
CA TRP A 38 1.22 18.21 13.28
C TRP A 38 0.62 16.95 13.88
N ASP A 39 -0.39 17.13 14.73
CA ASP A 39 -1.22 16.13 15.42
C ASP A 39 -2.07 15.28 14.45
N ARG A 40 -1.41 14.65 13.48
CA ARG A 40 -1.96 13.58 12.65
C ARG A 40 -1.10 12.37 12.92
N ARG A 41 -1.68 11.31 13.49
CA ARG A 41 -1.09 9.97 13.54
C ARG A 41 -0.59 9.62 12.14
N LYS A 42 0.71 9.81 11.89
CA LYS A 42 1.34 9.49 10.62
C LYS A 42 1.66 8.01 10.67
N TYR A 43 0.71 7.23 10.18
CA TYR A 43 0.99 5.86 9.83
C TYR A 43 1.88 5.88 8.60
N SER A 44 3.10 5.36 8.71
CA SER A 44 3.95 5.11 7.54
C SER A 44 3.91 3.64 7.22
N ILE A 45 3.77 3.34 5.94
CA ILE A 45 3.92 1.99 5.45
C ILE A 45 5.38 1.83 5.05
N GLY A 46 6.12 1.00 5.79
CA GLY A 46 7.48 0.61 5.47
C GLY A 46 7.46 -0.50 4.41
N LEU A 47 8.41 -0.47 3.49
CA LEU A 47 8.59 -1.53 2.51
C LEU A 47 9.81 -2.36 2.89
N LYS A 48 9.59 -3.63 3.18
CA LYS A 48 10.66 -4.61 3.36
C LYS A 48 11.13 -5.12 2.01
N LEU A 49 12.38 -4.83 1.70
CA LEU A 49 13.11 -5.37 0.58
C LEU A 49 14.08 -6.41 1.12
N GLU A 50 14.14 -7.60 0.51
CA GLU A 50 15.17 -8.58 0.87
C GLU A 50 16.49 -8.15 0.22
N ASP A 51 17.60 -8.29 0.94
CA ASP A 51 18.93 -7.81 0.50
C ASP A 51 19.34 -8.39 -0.87
N GLU A 52 18.93 -9.62 -1.16
CA GLU A 52 19.18 -10.29 -2.45
C GLU A 52 18.48 -9.58 -3.64
N GLU A 53 17.31 -8.98 -3.42
CA GLU A 53 16.56 -8.27 -4.46
C GLU A 53 17.16 -6.90 -4.78
N LEU A 54 17.78 -6.26 -3.78
CA LEU A 54 18.43 -4.96 -3.94
C LEU A 54 19.63 -5.05 -4.88
N GLU A 55 20.35 -6.18 -4.86
CA GLU A 55 21.59 -6.37 -5.61
C GLU A 55 21.37 -6.92 -7.02
N THR A 56 20.28 -7.65 -7.30
CA THR A 56 20.16 -8.39 -8.58
C THR A 56 18.89 -8.18 -9.39
N ASN A 57 17.82 -7.57 -8.85
CA ASN A 57 16.52 -7.60 -9.53
C ASN A 57 15.83 -6.23 -9.62
N LEU A 58 16.44 -5.29 -10.36
CA LEU A 58 15.86 -3.98 -10.64
C LEU A 58 14.42 -4.06 -11.19
N ALA A 59 14.11 -5.10 -11.99
CA ALA A 59 12.77 -5.32 -12.52
C ALA A 59 11.72 -5.67 -11.45
N SER A 60 12.11 -6.32 -10.34
CA SER A 60 11.20 -6.55 -9.22
C SER A 60 10.91 -5.25 -8.46
N LEU A 61 11.93 -4.39 -8.29
CA LEU A 61 11.78 -3.07 -7.68
C LEU A 61 10.88 -2.15 -8.51
N GLU A 62 10.97 -2.21 -9.85
CA GLU A 62 10.07 -1.47 -10.74
C GLU A 62 8.62 -1.87 -10.53
N ARG A 63 8.32 -3.17 -10.48
CA ARG A 63 6.96 -3.68 -10.23
C ARG A 63 6.43 -3.27 -8.85
N VAL A 64 7.28 -3.29 -7.83
CA VAL A 64 6.91 -2.83 -6.49
C VAL A 64 6.61 -1.33 -6.48
N ARG A 65 7.43 -0.52 -7.17
CA ARG A 65 7.19 0.92 -7.32
C ARG A 65 5.88 1.21 -8.06
N GLU A 66 5.59 0.47 -9.13
CA GLU A 66 4.34 0.61 -9.87
C GLU A 66 3.13 0.24 -9.02
N ALA A 67 3.20 -0.87 -8.28
CA ALA A 67 2.15 -1.28 -7.35
C ALA A 67 1.88 -0.20 -6.29
N LEU A 68 2.94 0.36 -5.69
CA LEU A 68 2.84 1.44 -4.72
C LEU A 68 2.21 2.71 -5.32
N ALA A 69 2.59 3.08 -6.54
CA ALA A 69 2.05 4.25 -7.22
C ALA A 69 0.55 4.10 -7.50
N LEU A 70 0.13 2.92 -7.96
CA LEU A 70 -1.29 2.61 -8.19
C LEU A 70 -2.08 2.64 -6.88
N LEU A 71 -1.56 2.02 -5.82
CA LEU A 71 -2.21 2.01 -4.51
C LEU A 71 -2.31 3.42 -3.92
N ALA A 72 -1.27 4.25 -4.07
CA ALA A 72 -1.30 5.65 -3.63
C ALA A 72 -2.35 6.47 -4.40
N ALA A 73 -2.49 6.23 -5.71
CA ALA A 73 -3.52 6.86 -6.51
C ALA A 73 -4.94 6.47 -6.04
N VAL A 74 -5.16 5.18 -5.73
CA VAL A 74 -6.43 4.73 -5.12
C VAL A 74 -6.63 5.37 -3.76
N ALA A 75 -5.61 5.41 -2.90
CA ALA A 75 -5.73 5.99 -1.57
C ALA A 75 -6.09 7.49 -1.61
N HIS A 76 -5.64 8.20 -2.65
CA HIS A 76 -5.97 9.61 -2.86
C HIS A 76 -7.44 9.82 -3.27
N VAL A 77 -8.00 8.92 -4.09
CA VAL A 77 -9.36 9.05 -4.65
C VAL A 77 -10.41 8.33 -3.79
N ASP A 78 -10.05 7.21 -3.20
CA ASP A 78 -10.90 6.29 -2.44
C ASP A 78 -10.08 5.58 -1.35
N HIS A 79 -9.84 6.31 -0.26
CA HIS A 79 -9.06 5.79 0.87
C HIS A 79 -9.65 4.50 1.47
N ALA A 80 -10.98 4.36 1.49
CA ALA A 80 -11.65 3.17 2.02
C ALA A 80 -11.38 1.94 1.14
N ALA A 81 -11.38 2.10 -0.18
CA ALA A 81 -11.00 1.05 -1.11
C ALA A 81 -9.53 0.64 -0.93
N ALA A 82 -8.61 1.61 -0.85
CA ALA A 82 -7.18 1.29 -0.65
C ALA A 82 -6.95 0.48 0.64
N LYS A 83 -7.65 0.80 1.73
CA LYS A 83 -7.58 0.03 2.98
C LYS A 83 -8.15 -1.38 2.81
N TYR A 84 -9.30 -1.52 2.15
CA TYR A 84 -9.92 -2.83 1.92
C TYR A 84 -9.04 -3.74 1.04
N LEU A 85 -8.43 -3.19 -0.02
CA LEU A 85 -7.56 -3.94 -0.91
C LEU A 85 -6.32 -4.47 -0.19
N LEU A 86 -5.70 -3.64 0.65
CA LEU A 86 -4.55 -4.05 1.48
C LEU A 86 -4.90 -5.09 2.55
N ASP A 87 -6.12 -5.06 3.09
CA ASP A 87 -6.56 -6.02 4.12
C ASP A 87 -6.93 -7.37 3.50
N LYS A 88 -7.41 -7.36 2.25
CA LYS A 88 -7.94 -8.55 1.56
C LYS A 88 -6.87 -9.35 0.81
N TYR A 89 -5.97 -8.67 0.10
CA TYR A 89 -4.98 -9.25 -0.82
C TYR A 89 -3.59 -9.09 -0.28
#